data_AF-A0A957X7Z1-F1
#
_entry.id   AF-A0A957X7Z1-F1
#
_cell.length_a   1.000
_cell.length_b   1.000
_cell.length_c   1.000
_cell.angle_alpha   90.00
_cell.angle_beta   90.00
_cell.angle_gamma   90.00
#
_symmetry.space_group_name_H-M   'P 1'
#
loop_
_entity.id
_entity.type
_entity.pdbx_description
1 polymer ?
#
loop_
_entity_poly.entity_id
_entity_poly.type
_entity_poly.pdbx_seq_one_letter_code
_entity_poly.pdbx_strand_id
1 'polypeptide(L)'
;MSNKDVNLYPERTTSSWREEPNVESGMTWIPATAHGPMSDDELAMLPTTAFAFPKHRELALVDAKHIEWAIERFWQVENATDADREQAFMNLQEAANHYGVKLPVNDWRNLSR
;
A
#
# COMPACT_ATOMS: atom_id res chain seq x y z
N MET A 1 -16.66 11.53 30.50
CA MET A 1 -16.48 10.23 29.83
C MET A 1 -15.47 10.42 28.71
N SER A 2 -14.41 9.63 28.74
CA SER A 2 -13.19 9.79 27.93
C SER A 2 -13.45 9.31 26.50
N ASN A 3 -13.33 10.19 25.51
CA ASN A 3 -13.06 9.78 24.14
C ASN A 3 -11.56 9.74 24.00
N LYS A 4 -11.03 8.52 23.99
CA LYS A 4 -9.62 8.23 23.79
C LYS A 4 -9.41 8.30 22.29
N ASP A 5 -8.70 9.32 21.82
CA ASP A 5 -8.15 9.34 20.48
C ASP A 5 -7.23 8.12 20.37
N VAL A 6 -7.73 7.06 19.73
CA VAL A 6 -6.94 5.87 19.41
C VAL A 6 -5.98 6.28 18.30
N ASN A 7 -4.76 6.64 18.69
CA ASN A 7 -3.66 6.76 17.75
C ASN A 7 -3.32 5.36 17.23
N LEU A 8 -3.79 5.03 16.03
CA LEU A 8 -3.59 3.73 15.38
C LEU A 8 -2.16 3.52 14.85
N TYR A 9 -1.28 4.52 14.97
CA TYR A 9 0.10 4.43 14.53
C TYR A 9 1.03 5.04 15.58
N PRO A 10 1.46 4.28 16.60
CA PRO A 10 2.49 4.77 17.51
C PRO A 10 3.78 5.02 16.72
N GLU A 11 4.36 6.21 16.94
CA GLU A 11 5.68 6.64 16.47
C GLU A 11 6.70 5.51 16.65
N ARG A 12 7.15 4.86 15.57
CA ARG A 12 8.22 3.86 15.62
C ARG A 12 9.55 4.51 15.31
N THR A 13 10.24 4.88 16.38
CA THR A 13 11.71 4.92 16.40
C THR A 13 12.21 3.48 16.46
N THR A 14 12.90 2.99 15.41
CA THR A 14 14.18 2.27 15.50
C THR A 14 14.63 1.72 14.15
N SER A 15 15.88 2.04 13.86
CA SER A 15 16.75 1.57 12.78
C SER A 15 16.97 0.04 12.80
N SER A 16 16.73 -0.64 11.69
CA SER A 16 17.40 -1.90 11.27
C SER A 16 16.88 -2.37 9.90
N TRP A 17 17.76 -2.42 8.89
CA TRP A 17 17.44 -2.76 7.50
C TRP A 17 17.25 -4.28 7.26
N ARG A 18 16.18 -4.86 7.82
CA ARG A 18 15.50 -6.09 7.39
C ARG A 18 14.41 -6.43 8.41
N GLU A 19 13.22 -5.87 8.24
CA GLU A 19 12.01 -6.43 8.85
C GLU A 19 11.29 -7.27 7.79
N GLU A 20 10.92 -8.50 8.14
CA GLU A 20 10.01 -9.31 7.33
C GLU A 20 8.62 -8.63 7.32
N PRO A 21 7.83 -8.76 6.23
CA PRO A 21 6.51 -8.14 6.17
C PRO A 21 5.72 -8.52 7.43
N ASN A 22 5.16 -7.53 8.12
CA ASN A 22 4.44 -7.76 9.37
C ASN A 22 3.14 -8.52 9.09
N VAL A 23 3.24 -9.85 9.11
CA VAL A 23 2.14 -10.77 8.82
C VAL A 23 1.00 -10.63 9.83
N GLU A 24 1.27 -10.15 11.05
CA GLU A 24 0.25 -9.90 12.08
C GLU A 24 -0.61 -8.67 11.77
N SER A 25 -0.06 -7.66 11.10
CA SER A 25 -0.84 -6.48 10.71
C SER A 25 -1.54 -6.65 9.36
N GLY A 26 -1.30 -7.74 8.62
CA GLY A 26 -1.86 -7.94 7.28
C GLY A 26 -1.17 -7.14 6.17
N MET A 27 -0.11 -6.39 6.50
CA MET A 27 0.74 -5.68 5.55
C MET A 27 1.73 -6.66 4.92
N THR A 28 1.85 -6.63 3.59
CA THR A 28 2.66 -7.58 2.81
C THR A 28 3.62 -6.89 1.85
N TRP A 29 3.56 -5.55 1.77
CA TRP A 29 4.34 -4.81 0.78
C TRP A 29 5.84 -4.86 1.06
N ILE A 30 6.62 -5.08 0.01
CA ILE A 30 8.09 -5.02 0.03
C ILE A 30 8.54 -4.14 -1.14
N PRO A 31 9.47 -3.17 -0.93
CA PRO A 31 9.96 -2.32 -2.00
C PRO A 31 10.55 -3.13 -3.16
N ALA A 32 10.01 -2.91 -4.36
CA ALA A 32 10.55 -3.41 -5.62
C ALA A 32 10.69 -2.22 -6.58
N THR A 33 11.58 -1.29 -6.24
CA THR A 33 11.67 0.00 -6.93
C THR A 33 12.00 -0.17 -8.40
N ALA A 34 11.19 0.46 -9.24
CA ALA A 34 11.36 0.53 -10.67
C ALA A 34 10.73 1.83 -11.18
N HIS A 35 11.36 2.47 -12.17
CA HIS A 35 11.06 3.84 -12.55
C HIS A 35 10.43 3.94 -13.93
N GLY A 36 9.38 4.74 -14.06
CA GLY A 36 8.78 5.09 -15.35
C GLY A 36 7.65 4.15 -15.78
N PRO A 37 7.16 4.28 -17.03
CA PRO A 37 6.10 3.41 -17.51
C PRO A 37 6.58 1.95 -17.54
N MET A 38 5.87 1.06 -16.85
CA MET A 38 6.12 -0.38 -16.94
C MET A 38 5.37 -0.99 -18.12
N SER A 39 6.02 -1.91 -18.81
CA SER A 39 5.38 -2.85 -19.72
C SER A 39 4.64 -3.97 -18.95
N ASP A 40 3.71 -4.65 -19.63
CA ASP A 40 2.99 -5.79 -19.05
C ASP A 40 3.95 -6.92 -18.65
N ASP A 41 5.03 -7.13 -19.41
CA ASP A 41 6.06 -8.14 -19.11
C ASP A 41 6.80 -7.81 -17.81
N GLU A 42 7.13 -6.53 -17.58
CA GLU A 42 7.78 -6.09 -16.33
C GLU A 42 6.84 -6.26 -15.13
N LEU A 43 5.56 -5.90 -15.28
CA LEU A 43 4.53 -6.14 -14.24
C LEU A 43 4.37 -7.64 -13.92
N ALA A 44 4.45 -8.50 -14.93
CA ALA A 44 4.37 -9.95 -14.74
C ALA A 44 5.55 -10.51 -13.93
N MET A 45 6.74 -9.91 -14.03
CA MET A 45 7.93 -10.32 -13.28
C MET A 45 7.95 -9.84 -11.83
N LEU A 46 7.12 -8.87 -11.46
CA LEU A 46 7.08 -8.37 -10.09
C LEU A 46 6.57 -9.44 -9.10
N PRO A 47 7.16 -9.52 -7.88
CA PRO A 47 6.60 -10.32 -6.82
C PRO A 47 5.24 -9.74 -6.39
N THR A 48 4.33 -10.58 -5.89
CA THR A 48 3.00 -10.13 -5.43
C THR A 48 3.07 -9.10 -4.30
N THR A 49 4.15 -9.09 -3.53
CA THR A 49 4.45 -8.11 -2.48
C THR A 49 4.75 -6.70 -3.03
N ALA A 50 4.90 -6.52 -4.35
CA ALA A 50 5.06 -5.20 -4.95
C ALA A 50 3.72 -4.50 -5.23
N PHE A 51 2.58 -5.16 -4.99
CA PHE A 51 1.25 -4.66 -5.36
C PHE A 51 0.46 -4.19 -4.14
N ALA A 52 -0.44 -3.22 -4.33
CA ALA A 52 -1.42 -2.84 -3.32
C ALA A 52 -2.36 -4.03 -3.07
N PHE A 53 -2.84 -4.70 -4.12
CA PHE A 53 -3.71 -5.86 -4.02
C PHE A 53 -2.98 -7.17 -4.41
N PRO A 54 -2.17 -7.78 -3.52
CA PRO A 54 -1.35 -8.96 -3.86
C PRO A 54 -2.11 -10.12 -4.50
N LYS A 55 -3.32 -10.42 -4.01
CA LYS A 55 -4.15 -11.52 -4.54
C LYS A 55 -4.68 -11.26 -5.94
N HIS A 56 -4.87 -9.99 -6.27
CA HIS A 56 -5.38 -9.53 -7.56
C HIS A 56 -4.24 -9.19 -8.53
N ARG A 57 -3.00 -9.04 -8.02
CA ARG A 57 -1.84 -8.50 -8.77
C ARG A 57 -2.15 -7.16 -9.43
N GLU A 58 -2.89 -6.32 -8.72
CA GLU A 58 -3.35 -5.01 -9.20
C GLU A 58 -2.69 -3.87 -8.42
N LEU A 59 -2.47 -2.76 -9.13
CA LEU A 59 -1.88 -1.52 -8.61
C LEU A 59 -0.47 -1.74 -8.04
N ALA A 60 0.52 -1.89 -8.91
CA ALA A 60 1.93 -1.93 -8.51
C ALA A 60 2.32 -0.68 -7.70
N LEU A 61 3.20 -0.84 -6.72
CA LEU A 61 3.66 0.21 -5.79
C LEU A 61 5.18 0.34 -5.85
N VAL A 62 5.70 0.72 -7.03
CA VAL A 62 7.13 0.65 -7.38
C VAL A 62 7.83 2.01 -7.53
N ASP A 63 7.06 3.10 -7.65
CA ASP A 63 7.54 4.48 -7.55
C ASP A 63 6.40 5.42 -7.15
N ALA A 64 6.72 6.70 -6.93
CA ALA A 64 5.76 7.73 -6.52
C ALA A 64 4.56 7.89 -7.48
N LYS A 65 4.79 7.77 -8.80
CA LYS A 65 3.74 7.93 -9.80
C LYS A 65 2.76 6.76 -9.75
N HIS A 66 3.26 5.55 -9.53
CA HIS A 66 2.42 4.39 -9.30
C HIS A 66 1.62 4.50 -7.99
N ILE A 67 2.17 5.11 -6.93
CA ILE A 67 1.41 5.38 -5.70
C ILE A 67 0.24 6.34 -5.98
N GLU A 68 0.47 7.44 -6.71
CA GLU A 68 -0.60 8.38 -7.08
C GLU A 68 -1.70 7.69 -7.90
N TRP A 69 -1.33 6.86 -8.87
CA TRP A 69 -2.29 6.07 -9.64
C TRP A 69 -3.05 5.05 -8.80
N ALA A 70 -2.39 4.41 -7.85
CA ALA A 70 -3.02 3.47 -6.93
C ALA A 70 -4.05 4.17 -6.03
N ILE A 71 -3.78 5.39 -5.58
CA ILE A 71 -4.74 6.23 -4.83
C ILE A 71 -5.99 6.50 -5.68
N GLU A 72 -5.81 6.93 -6.94
CA GLU A 72 -6.91 7.25 -7.85
C GLU A 72 -7.74 6.03 -8.25
N ARG A 73 -7.11 4.86 -8.38
CA ARG A 73 -7.73 3.63 -8.93
C ARG A 73 -8.12 2.62 -7.86
N PHE A 74 -7.92 2.94 -6.59
CA PHE A 74 -8.10 2.01 -5.47
C PHE A 74 -9.45 1.27 -5.50
N TRP A 75 -10.53 1.99 -5.82
CA TRP A 75 -11.88 1.43 -5.87
C TRP A 75 -12.19 0.65 -7.15
N GLN A 76 -11.40 0.82 -8.21
CA GLN A 76 -11.63 0.22 -9.52
C GLN A 76 -11.22 -1.27 -9.55
N VAL A 77 -10.54 -1.77 -8.52
CA VAL A 77 -10.20 -3.20 -8.40
C VAL A 77 -11.48 -4.00 -8.16
N GLU A 78 -11.93 -4.68 -9.22
CA GLU A 78 -13.13 -5.51 -9.22
C GLU A 78 -12.97 -6.73 -8.30
N ASN A 79 -14.08 -7.21 -7.72
CA ASN A 79 -14.14 -8.39 -6.84
C ASN A 79 -13.26 -8.34 -5.58
N ALA A 80 -12.57 -7.23 -5.29
CA ALA A 80 -11.84 -7.07 -4.05
C ALA A 80 -12.78 -6.93 -2.85
N THR A 81 -12.57 -7.79 -1.85
CA THR A 81 -13.30 -7.78 -0.58
C THR A 81 -12.83 -6.64 0.32
N ASP A 82 -13.62 -6.29 1.35
CA ASP A 82 -13.18 -5.33 2.37
C ASP A 82 -11.85 -5.72 3.02
N ALA A 83 -11.60 -7.01 3.21
CA ALA A 83 -10.32 -7.50 3.75
C ALA A 83 -9.16 -7.29 2.76
N ASP A 84 -9.39 -7.46 1.46
CA ASP A 84 -8.37 -7.16 0.44
C ASP A 84 -8.09 -5.65 0.37
N ARG A 85 -9.13 -4.81 0.54
CA ARG A 85 -8.98 -3.35 0.58
C ARG A 85 -8.25 -2.89 1.83
N GLU A 86 -8.54 -3.48 2.98
CA GLU A 86 -7.81 -3.18 4.22
C GLU A 86 -6.31 -3.47 4.05
N GLN A 87 -5.97 -4.67 3.57
CA GLN A 87 -4.59 -5.05 3.25
C GLN A 87 -3.95 -4.10 2.21
N ALA A 88 -4.70 -3.75 1.17
CA ALA A 88 -4.19 -2.88 0.12
C ALA A 88 -3.91 -1.46 0.59
N PHE A 89 -4.74 -0.94 1.49
CA PHE A 89 -4.52 0.36 2.07
C PHE A 89 -3.29 0.39 2.97
N MET A 90 -3.08 -0.65 3.77
CA MET A 90 -1.85 -0.78 4.58
C MET A 90 -0.60 -0.83 3.71
N ASN A 91 -0.63 -1.60 2.61
CA ASN A 91 0.44 -1.65 1.63
C ASN A 91 0.68 -0.27 0.98
N LEU A 92 -0.39 0.42 0.60
CA LEU A 92 -0.34 1.75 0.00
C LEU A 92 0.24 2.80 0.96
N GLN A 93 -0.15 2.77 2.24
CA GLN A 93 0.37 3.67 3.27
C GLN A 93 1.89 3.51 3.43
N GLU A 94 2.38 2.27 3.54
CA GLU A 94 3.81 2.01 3.67
C GLU A 94 4.57 2.46 2.43
N ALA A 95 4.09 2.12 1.24
CA ALA A 95 4.72 2.52 0.00
C ALA A 95 4.70 4.05 -0.22
N ALA A 96 3.61 4.71 0.15
CA ALA A 96 3.51 6.17 0.11
C ALA A 96 4.52 6.84 1.05
N ASN A 97 4.68 6.31 2.27
CA ASN A 97 5.71 6.76 3.20
C ASN A 97 7.13 6.54 2.61
N HIS A 98 7.39 5.37 2.04
CA HIS A 98 8.67 5.03 1.44
C HIS A 98 9.05 5.94 0.26
N TYR A 99 8.11 6.22 -0.66
CA TYR A 99 8.34 7.05 -1.84
C TYR A 99 8.07 8.55 -1.62
N GLY A 100 7.71 8.97 -0.39
CA GLY A 100 7.47 10.37 -0.06
C GLY A 100 6.20 10.96 -0.68
N VAL A 101 5.19 10.13 -0.95
CA VAL A 101 3.88 10.55 -1.47
C VAL A 101 2.92 10.80 -0.32
N LYS A 102 2.23 11.94 -0.34
CA LYS A 102 1.27 12.30 0.71
C LYS A 102 -0.05 11.55 0.50
N LEU A 103 -0.40 10.69 1.45
CA LEU A 103 -1.75 10.11 1.54
C LEU A 103 -2.64 10.99 2.44
N PRO A 104 -3.72 11.59 1.92
CA PRO A 104 -4.51 12.57 2.67
C PRO A 104 -5.49 11.95 3.67
N VAL A 105 -5.61 10.62 3.70
CA VAL A 105 -6.61 9.89 4.49
C VAL A 105 -5.94 8.77 5.30
N ASN A 106 -6.59 8.37 6.38
CA ASN A 106 -6.17 7.28 7.27
C ASN A 106 -7.09 6.05 7.21
N ASP A 107 -8.12 6.09 6.37
CA ASP A 107 -9.07 4.99 6.10
C ASP A 107 -9.36 4.99 4.59
N TRP A 108 -9.24 3.82 3.96
CA TRP A 108 -9.48 3.65 2.53
C TRP A 108 -10.90 3.99 2.12
N ARG A 109 -11.87 3.91 3.04
CA ARG A 109 -13.27 4.29 2.78
C ARG A 109 -13.42 5.77 2.44
N ASN A 110 -12.41 6.59 2.80
CA ASN A 110 -12.37 8.02 2.52
C ASN A 110 -11.61 8.36 1.24
N LEU A 111 -11.06 7.38 0.51
CA LEU A 111 -10.52 7.60 -0.83
C LEU A 111 -11.65 7.93 -1.81
N SER A 112 -11.39 8.84 -2.74
CA SER A 112 -12.33 9.15 -3.82
C SER A 112 -12.60 7.91 -4.67
N ARG A 113 -13.87 7.69 -5.00
CA ARG A 113 -14.31 6.65 -5.93
C ARG A 113 -14.21 7.09 -7.38
#